data_AF-A0AAV5KP53-F1
#
_entry.id   AF-A0AAV5KP53-F1
#
_cell.length_a   1.000
_cell.length_b   1.000
_cell.length_c   1.000
_cell.angle_alpha   90.00
_cell.angle_beta   90.00
_cell.angle_gamma   90.00
#
_symmetry.space_group_name_H-M   'P 1'
#
loop_
_entity.id
_entity.type
_entity.pdbx_description
1 polymer ?
#
loop_
_entity_poly.entity_id
_entity_poly.type
_entity_poly.pdbx_seq_one_letter_code
_entity_poly.pdbx_strand_id
1 'polypeptide(L)'
;MKVYQLLGDIKLEFDDSHLKYTENTYRRELDLETATARVKYSVDNIEFTREHFASYPDQVIVTKISGSKPGSLSFTVSLDSKLHHHSGANNQNQIILQGSCPGKRIPPHIAVHENPKGIQFSAALDLQVNPGAIIHVLDDKKLKVEGSDWAVLILAASSSFDGPFTKPSDSKKDPTSESLNALKSTIGLSYSDLYTHHLDDYQNLFHRVSLQLSKNSKSMFNDRSLEVKKAKSPLTDLWSNKSEDDTVSTAERVKSFQTDEDPSFVELLFQYGRYLLISCSRPGTQVANLQGIWNKDIEPAWDGAPHLNINLQMNYWPSLPCNLKECQGPLFDFISSLSINGSKTAKVNYEAGGWVAHQVSDIWAKTSPDRGEAVWALWPMGGAWLCTHLWEHYTYTLDKVRS
;
A
#
# COMPACT_ATOMS: atom_id res chain seq x y z
N MET A 1 -8.15 21.05 -9.52
CA MET A 1 -7.66 19.91 -8.75
C MET A 1 -8.25 18.62 -9.30
N LYS A 2 -7.47 17.54 -9.32
CA LYS A 2 -7.91 16.18 -9.63
C LYS A 2 -7.95 15.32 -8.36
N VAL A 3 -8.73 14.24 -8.43
CA VAL A 3 -9.07 13.37 -7.30
C VAL A 3 -8.18 12.12 -7.32
N TYR A 4 -7.72 11.65 -6.16
CA TYR A 4 -7.06 10.35 -6.03
C TYR A 4 -8.07 9.22 -6.23
N GLN A 5 -7.80 8.29 -7.15
CA GLN A 5 -8.77 7.27 -7.58
C GLN A 5 -8.38 5.89 -7.06
N LEU A 6 -9.40 5.07 -6.75
CA LEU A 6 -9.25 3.64 -6.50
C LEU A 6 -8.84 2.90 -7.79
N LEU A 7 -8.08 1.82 -7.66
CA LEU A 7 -7.79 0.92 -8.78
C LEU A 7 -8.95 -0.06 -9.00
N GLY A 8 -9.34 -0.78 -7.95
CA GLY A 8 -10.33 -1.84 -7.99
C GLY A 8 -10.16 -2.82 -6.84
N ASP A 9 -10.82 -3.98 -6.94
CA ASP A 9 -10.85 -5.03 -5.93
C ASP A 9 -10.43 -6.39 -6.55
N ILE A 10 -9.66 -7.17 -5.79
CA ILE A 10 -9.53 -8.62 -6.01
C ILE A 10 -10.69 -9.29 -5.29
N LYS A 11 -11.57 -9.97 -6.03
CA LYS A 11 -12.70 -10.72 -5.46
C LYS A 11 -12.34 -12.20 -5.38
N LEU A 12 -12.42 -12.74 -4.17
CA LEU A 12 -12.26 -14.17 -3.88
C LEU A 12 -13.63 -14.74 -3.47
N GLU A 13 -14.19 -15.60 -4.30
CA GLU A 13 -15.47 -16.27 -4.10
C GLU A 13 -15.21 -17.73 -3.70
N PHE A 14 -15.49 -18.06 -2.44
CA PHE A 14 -15.49 -19.43 -1.92
C PHE A 14 -16.93 -19.97 -1.93
N ASP A 15 -17.10 -21.28 -1.94
CA ASP A 15 -18.44 -21.87 -1.90
C ASP A 15 -19.14 -21.65 -0.53
N ASP A 16 -20.45 -21.91 -0.49
CA ASP A 16 -21.31 -21.66 0.66
C ASP A 16 -20.91 -22.45 1.93
N SER A 17 -20.07 -23.48 1.83
CA SER A 17 -19.56 -24.18 3.02
C SER A 17 -18.71 -23.25 3.89
N HIS A 18 -18.02 -22.28 3.29
CA HIS A 18 -17.21 -21.30 4.00
C HIS A 18 -18.05 -20.31 4.82
N LEU A 19 -19.36 -20.21 4.57
CA LEU A 19 -20.28 -19.44 5.42
C LEU A 19 -20.50 -20.10 6.79
N LYS A 20 -20.17 -21.38 6.93
CA LYS A 20 -20.31 -22.18 8.16
C LYS A 20 -18.97 -22.44 8.85
N TYR A 21 -18.03 -21.50 8.73
CA TYR A 21 -16.74 -21.60 9.43
C TYR A 21 -16.93 -21.65 10.95
N THR A 22 -16.00 -22.30 11.65
CA THR A 22 -16.02 -22.37 13.12
C THR A 22 -15.58 -21.02 13.70
N GLU A 23 -16.53 -20.25 14.25
CA GLU A 23 -16.32 -18.85 14.62
C GLU A 23 -15.10 -18.60 15.52
N ASN A 24 -14.88 -19.45 16.53
CA ASN A 24 -13.76 -19.33 17.47
C ASN A 24 -12.37 -19.62 16.86
N THR A 25 -12.31 -20.15 15.63
CA THR A 25 -11.06 -20.38 14.91
C THR A 25 -10.67 -19.19 14.01
N TYR A 26 -11.60 -18.25 13.80
CA TYR A 26 -11.34 -17.10 12.95
C TYR A 26 -10.39 -16.12 13.62
N ARG A 27 -9.31 -15.80 12.91
CA ARG A 27 -8.37 -14.77 13.30
C ARG A 27 -7.93 -13.99 12.07
N ARG A 28 -7.81 -12.67 12.23
CA ARG A 28 -7.11 -11.81 11.27
C ARG A 28 -6.14 -10.90 11.98
N GLU A 29 -5.00 -10.66 11.37
CA GLU A 29 -3.95 -9.82 11.93
C GLU A 29 -3.19 -9.09 10.82
N LEU A 30 -2.57 -7.98 11.20
CA LEU A 30 -1.50 -7.34 10.46
C LEU A 30 -0.28 -7.37 11.36
N ASP A 31 0.73 -8.12 10.96
CA ASP A 31 1.98 -8.25 11.69
C ASP A 31 2.95 -7.15 11.24
N LEU A 32 3.21 -6.19 12.13
CA LEU A 32 4.10 -5.06 11.83
C LEU A 32 5.57 -5.47 11.75
N GLU A 33 5.99 -6.61 12.30
CA GLU A 33 7.37 -7.09 12.18
C GLU A 33 7.68 -7.62 10.78
N THR A 34 6.65 -8.02 10.04
CA THR A 34 6.77 -8.66 8.72
C THR A 34 6.00 -7.93 7.63
N ALA A 35 5.27 -6.85 7.94
CA ALA A 35 4.35 -6.17 7.04
C ALA A 35 3.39 -7.13 6.30
N THR A 36 2.90 -8.14 7.00
CA THR A 36 2.08 -9.21 6.40
C THR A 36 0.71 -9.26 7.07
N ALA A 37 -0.34 -9.17 6.27
CA ALA A 37 -1.70 -9.41 6.74
C ALA A 37 -2.04 -10.89 6.63
N ARG A 38 -2.57 -11.48 7.70
CA ARG A 38 -2.95 -12.90 7.75
C ARG A 38 -4.41 -13.06 8.13
N VAL A 39 -5.06 -14.07 7.55
CA VAL A 39 -6.37 -14.55 7.96
C VAL A 39 -6.32 -16.06 8.11
N LYS A 40 -6.84 -16.59 9.22
CA LYS A 40 -6.95 -18.01 9.49
C LYS A 40 -8.35 -18.33 9.99
N TYR A 41 -8.93 -19.43 9.55
CA TYR A 41 -10.24 -19.92 10.00
C TYR A 41 -10.39 -21.39 9.61
N SER A 42 -11.32 -22.11 10.24
CA SER A 42 -11.59 -23.52 9.92
C SER A 42 -13.01 -23.71 9.38
N VAL A 43 -13.15 -24.60 8.40
CA VAL A 43 -14.44 -25.14 7.93
C VAL A 43 -14.38 -26.65 8.16
N ASP A 44 -15.34 -27.18 8.92
CA ASP A 44 -15.30 -28.55 9.45
C ASP A 44 -13.98 -28.88 10.15
N ASN A 45 -13.14 -29.71 9.54
CA ASN A 45 -11.83 -30.12 10.05
C ASN A 45 -10.67 -29.69 9.12
N ILE A 46 -10.91 -28.66 8.31
CA ILE A 46 -9.92 -28.05 7.42
C ILE A 46 -9.69 -26.61 7.87
N GLU A 47 -8.47 -26.34 8.31
CA GLU A 47 -7.96 -24.98 8.50
C GLU A 47 -7.55 -24.37 7.15
N PHE A 48 -7.99 -23.13 6.91
CA PHE A 48 -7.62 -22.30 5.77
C PHE A 48 -6.82 -21.09 6.24
N THR A 49 -5.76 -20.76 5.50
CA THR A 49 -4.91 -19.60 5.75
C THR A 49 -4.83 -18.70 4.52
N ARG A 50 -4.76 -17.39 4.74
CA ARG A 50 -4.48 -16.37 3.73
C ARG A 50 -3.40 -15.45 4.23
N GLU A 51 -2.40 -15.18 3.41
CA GLU A 51 -1.26 -14.31 3.72
C GLU A 51 -1.11 -13.29 2.59
N HIS A 52 -1.03 -12.01 2.94
CA HIS A 52 -0.94 -10.90 1.99
C HIS A 52 0.23 -9.99 2.33
N PHE A 53 1.05 -9.65 1.33
CA PHE A 53 2.09 -8.62 1.42
C PHE A 53 2.28 -7.91 0.08
N ALA A 54 2.87 -6.71 0.12
CA ALA A 54 3.21 -5.93 -1.07
C ALA A 54 4.74 -5.76 -1.12
N SER A 55 5.41 -6.54 -1.99
CA SER A 55 6.86 -6.54 -2.11
C SER A 55 7.33 -5.29 -2.85
N TYR A 56 8.09 -4.43 -2.17
CA TYR A 56 8.77 -3.31 -2.81
C TYR A 56 9.89 -3.78 -3.77
N PRO A 57 10.77 -4.73 -3.43
CA PRO A 57 11.80 -5.20 -4.36
C PRO A 57 11.25 -5.80 -5.66
N ASP A 58 10.15 -6.55 -5.57
CA ASP A 58 9.59 -7.27 -6.71
C ASP A 58 8.43 -6.52 -7.40
N GLN A 59 8.00 -5.38 -6.86
CA GLN A 59 6.93 -4.52 -7.40
C GLN A 59 5.59 -5.26 -7.62
N VAL A 60 5.23 -6.16 -6.70
CA VAL A 60 4.00 -6.97 -6.77
C VAL A 60 3.29 -7.08 -5.42
N ILE A 61 1.97 -7.23 -5.46
CA ILE A 61 1.17 -7.70 -4.31
C ILE A 61 1.05 -9.22 -4.41
N VAL A 62 1.40 -9.91 -3.33
CA VAL A 62 1.36 -11.37 -3.25
C VAL A 62 0.28 -11.79 -2.25
N THR A 63 -0.57 -12.72 -2.66
CA THR A 63 -1.57 -13.36 -1.79
C THR A 63 -1.40 -14.87 -1.86
N LYS A 64 -1.07 -15.51 -0.75
CA LYS A 64 -1.06 -16.98 -0.65
C LYS A 64 -2.30 -17.45 0.10
N ILE A 65 -2.93 -18.49 -0.41
CA ILE A 65 -4.10 -19.14 0.16
C ILE A 65 -3.77 -20.62 0.30
N SER A 66 -4.00 -21.23 1.46
CA SER A 66 -3.72 -22.66 1.67
C SER A 66 -4.81 -23.35 2.47
N GLY A 67 -5.01 -24.64 2.20
CA GLY A 67 -5.83 -25.54 3.02
C GLY A 67 -4.95 -26.58 3.73
N SER A 68 -5.30 -26.92 4.96
CA SER A 68 -4.54 -27.90 5.78
C SER A 68 -4.67 -29.35 5.31
N LYS A 69 -5.60 -29.65 4.39
CA LYS A 69 -5.76 -30.99 3.81
C LYS A 69 -5.49 -30.98 2.31
N PRO A 70 -4.92 -32.07 1.76
CA PRO A 70 -4.67 -32.16 0.33
C PRO A 70 -5.95 -31.96 -0.49
N GLY A 71 -5.87 -31.12 -1.52
CA GLY A 71 -6.95 -30.82 -2.46
C GLY A 71 -8.16 -30.08 -1.86
N SER A 72 -8.05 -29.52 -0.66
CA SER A 72 -9.20 -28.91 0.03
C SER A 72 -9.52 -27.48 -0.41
N LEU A 73 -8.65 -26.82 -1.16
CA LEU A 73 -8.80 -25.43 -1.59
C LEU A 73 -9.47 -25.36 -2.96
N SER A 74 -10.66 -24.76 -3.01
CA SER A 74 -11.34 -24.37 -4.25
C SER A 74 -11.95 -22.98 -4.08
N PHE A 75 -11.78 -22.12 -5.08
CA PHE A 75 -12.32 -20.75 -5.08
C PHE A 75 -12.32 -20.17 -6.49
N THR A 76 -13.07 -19.10 -6.69
CA THR A 76 -13.03 -18.31 -7.92
C THR A 76 -12.42 -16.94 -7.63
N VAL A 77 -11.48 -16.50 -8.47
CA VAL A 77 -10.88 -15.17 -8.42
C VAL A 77 -11.30 -14.33 -9.63
N SER A 78 -11.57 -13.05 -9.38
CA SER A 78 -11.82 -12.06 -10.42
C SER A 78 -11.31 -10.67 -10.02
N LEU A 79 -11.11 -9.80 -11.00
CA LEU A 79 -10.78 -8.39 -10.80
C LEU A 79 -11.96 -7.52 -11.22
N ASP A 80 -12.28 -6.50 -10.42
CA ASP A 80 -13.36 -5.56 -10.68
C ASP A 80 -12.94 -4.14 -10.30
N SER A 81 -13.59 -3.13 -10.89
CA SER A 81 -13.36 -1.72 -10.55
C SER A 81 -14.65 -0.92 -10.59
N LYS A 82 -14.79 0.03 -9.67
CA LYS A 82 -15.88 1.03 -9.75
C LYS A 82 -15.66 2.05 -10.87
N LEU A 83 -14.47 2.09 -11.48
CA LEU A 83 -14.15 2.91 -12.64
C LEU A 83 -14.53 2.22 -13.95
N HIS A 84 -14.53 2.98 -15.04
CA HIS A 84 -14.68 2.40 -16.38
C HIS A 84 -13.50 1.46 -16.67
N HIS A 85 -13.82 0.17 -16.81
CA HIS A 85 -12.83 -0.87 -16.99
C HIS A 85 -13.38 -2.01 -17.85
N HIS A 86 -12.47 -2.85 -18.34
CA HIS A 86 -12.74 -4.20 -18.77
C HIS A 86 -11.83 -5.14 -17.98
N SER A 87 -12.23 -6.40 -17.83
CA SER A 87 -11.36 -7.47 -17.33
C SER A 87 -11.49 -8.69 -18.23
N GLY A 88 -10.40 -9.45 -18.36
CA GLY A 88 -10.36 -10.67 -19.15
C GLY A 88 -9.39 -11.69 -18.54
N ALA A 89 -9.82 -12.94 -18.46
CA ALA A 89 -9.00 -14.08 -18.06
C ALA A 89 -8.46 -14.82 -19.29
N ASN A 90 -7.27 -15.40 -19.20
CA ASN A 90 -6.64 -16.11 -20.31
C ASN A 90 -6.19 -17.53 -19.92
N ASN A 91 -5.79 -18.33 -20.92
CA ASN A 91 -5.30 -19.69 -20.74
C ASN A 91 -3.89 -19.80 -20.13
N GLN A 92 -3.27 -18.67 -19.78
CA GLN A 92 -1.99 -18.61 -19.05
C GLN A 92 -2.21 -18.43 -17.55
N ASN A 93 -3.43 -18.66 -17.06
CA ASN A 93 -3.84 -18.44 -15.66
C ASN A 93 -3.68 -16.99 -15.22
N GLN A 94 -3.93 -16.05 -16.13
CA GLN A 94 -3.86 -14.63 -15.83
C GLN A 94 -5.21 -13.94 -15.97
N ILE A 95 -5.42 -12.90 -15.15
CA ILE A 95 -6.53 -11.95 -15.30
C ILE A 95 -5.94 -10.56 -15.54
N ILE A 96 -6.33 -9.92 -16.64
CA ILE A 96 -5.91 -8.57 -16.99
C ILE A 96 -7.12 -7.65 -16.87
N LEU A 97 -7.02 -6.67 -15.98
CA LEU A 97 -7.94 -5.55 -15.88
C LEU A 97 -7.29 -4.34 -16.56
N GLN A 98 -8.02 -3.67 -17.47
CA GLN A 98 -7.60 -2.43 -18.10
C GLN A 98 -8.72 -1.40 -17.95
N GLY A 99 -8.38 -0.15 -17.71
CA GLY A 99 -9.38 0.89 -17.53
C GLY A 99 -8.80 2.29 -17.67
N SER A 100 -9.64 3.28 -17.42
CA SER A 100 -9.24 4.68 -17.48
C SER A 100 -9.88 5.52 -16.40
N CYS A 101 -9.09 6.44 -15.84
CA CYS A 101 -9.60 7.47 -14.96
C CYS A 101 -10.48 8.45 -15.75
N PRO A 102 -11.48 9.08 -15.12
CA PRO A 102 -12.26 10.14 -15.72
C PRO A 102 -11.36 11.28 -16.25
N GLY A 103 -11.59 11.74 -17.49
CA GLY A 103 -10.82 12.86 -18.06
C GLY A 103 -11.08 14.21 -17.36
N LYS A 104 -12.24 14.33 -16.72
CA LYS A 104 -12.65 15.48 -15.89
C LYS A 104 -13.08 14.99 -14.52
N ARG A 105 -13.06 15.90 -13.54
CA ARG A 105 -13.64 15.62 -12.22
C ARG A 105 -15.12 15.30 -12.42
N ILE A 106 -15.57 14.15 -11.91
CA ILE A 106 -16.99 13.80 -11.87
C ILE A 106 -17.66 14.69 -10.81
N PRO A 107 -18.69 15.49 -11.15
CA PRO A 107 -19.50 16.19 -10.16
C PRO A 107 -20.35 15.17 -9.37
N PRO A 108 -20.75 15.46 -8.11
CA PRO A 108 -21.40 14.49 -7.19
C PRO A 108 -22.71 13.82 -7.64
N HIS A 109 -23.18 14.07 -8.86
CA HIS A 109 -24.52 13.65 -9.32
C HIS A 109 -24.59 13.24 -10.80
N ILE A 110 -23.46 13.03 -11.49
CA ILE A 110 -23.50 12.74 -12.94
C ILE A 110 -22.73 11.47 -13.27
N ALA A 111 -23.47 10.42 -13.66
CA ALA A 111 -22.91 9.29 -14.40
C ALA A 111 -22.62 9.75 -15.83
N VAL A 112 -21.34 9.93 -16.18
CA VAL A 112 -20.95 10.29 -17.54
C VAL A 112 -20.60 9.01 -18.31
N HIS A 113 -21.40 8.69 -19.32
CA HIS A 113 -21.11 7.67 -20.34
C HIS A 113 -20.17 8.24 -21.42
N GLU A 114 -18.98 8.71 -21.05
CA GLU A 114 -17.95 9.13 -22.01
C GLU A 114 -16.77 8.17 -21.98
N ASN A 115 -16.20 7.86 -23.15
CA ASN A 115 -14.89 7.20 -23.29
C ASN A 115 -13.82 8.07 -22.62
N PRO A 116 -13.31 7.70 -21.43
CA PRO A 116 -12.48 8.60 -20.64
C PRO A 116 -11.10 8.76 -21.27
N LYS A 117 -10.70 10.01 -21.55
CA LYS A 117 -9.36 10.36 -22.02
C LYS A 117 -8.39 10.69 -20.87
N GLY A 118 -8.63 10.15 -19.68
CA GLY A 118 -7.78 10.33 -18.51
C GLY A 118 -6.58 9.38 -18.50
N ILE A 119 -5.91 9.29 -17.35
CA ILE A 119 -4.85 8.31 -17.12
C ILE A 119 -5.41 6.91 -17.37
N GLN A 120 -4.74 6.12 -18.21
CA GLN A 120 -5.06 4.72 -18.41
C GLN A 120 -4.41 3.91 -17.28
N PHE A 121 -5.03 2.83 -16.85
CA PHE A 121 -4.46 1.94 -15.83
C PHE A 121 -4.67 0.48 -16.21
N SER A 122 -3.81 -0.38 -15.68
CA SER A 122 -3.96 -1.82 -15.82
C SER A 122 -3.47 -2.53 -14.57
N ALA A 123 -4.16 -3.62 -14.23
CA ALA A 123 -3.73 -4.58 -13.23
C ALA A 123 -3.69 -5.96 -13.87
N ALA A 124 -2.58 -6.67 -13.71
CA ALA A 124 -2.41 -8.03 -14.18
C ALA A 124 -2.20 -8.95 -12.97
N LEU A 125 -2.99 -10.01 -12.89
CA LEU A 125 -2.91 -11.04 -11.86
C LEU A 125 -2.45 -12.35 -12.48
N ASP A 126 -1.39 -12.94 -11.94
CA ASP A 126 -0.93 -14.30 -12.24
C ASP A 126 -1.37 -15.24 -11.13
N LEU A 127 -1.97 -16.37 -11.50
CA LEU A 127 -2.46 -17.39 -10.57
C LEU A 127 -1.62 -18.66 -10.68
N GLN A 128 -0.97 -19.01 -9.57
CA GLN A 128 -0.17 -20.21 -9.42
C GLN A 128 -0.83 -21.15 -8.42
N VAL A 129 -0.78 -22.44 -8.68
CA VAL A 129 -1.37 -23.50 -7.85
C VAL A 129 -0.40 -24.67 -7.73
N ASN A 130 -0.60 -25.53 -6.73
CA ASN A 130 0.18 -26.76 -6.63
C ASN A 130 0.00 -27.66 -7.87
N PRO A 131 1.03 -28.45 -8.24
CA PRO A 131 0.93 -29.41 -9.34
C PRO A 131 -0.28 -30.35 -9.17
N GLY A 132 -1.04 -30.53 -10.25
CA GLY A 132 -2.23 -31.39 -10.28
C GLY A 132 -3.55 -30.70 -9.97
N ALA A 133 -3.54 -29.46 -9.44
CA ALA A 133 -4.75 -28.66 -9.31
C ALA A 133 -5.26 -28.20 -10.69
N ILE A 134 -6.59 -28.00 -10.80
CA ILE A 134 -7.25 -27.62 -12.04
C ILE A 134 -7.63 -26.14 -11.99
N ILE A 135 -7.36 -25.41 -13.08
CA ILE A 135 -7.80 -24.03 -13.27
C ILE A 135 -8.75 -23.97 -14.47
N HIS A 136 -9.95 -23.44 -14.25
CA HIS A 136 -10.94 -23.19 -15.30
C HIS A 136 -11.10 -21.70 -15.55
N VAL A 137 -11.16 -21.30 -16.82
CA VAL A 137 -11.58 -19.96 -17.22
C VAL A 137 -13.11 -19.92 -17.26
N LEU A 138 -13.73 -18.99 -16.52
CA LEU A 138 -15.18 -18.79 -16.51
C LEU A 138 -15.54 -17.45 -17.14
N ASP A 139 -16.49 -17.47 -18.07
CA ASP A 139 -17.05 -16.31 -18.77
C ASP A 139 -16.01 -15.33 -19.32
N ASP A 140 -14.84 -15.85 -19.70
CA ASP A 140 -13.65 -15.11 -20.14
C ASP A 140 -13.16 -14.03 -19.15
N LYS A 141 -13.56 -14.09 -17.87
CA LYS A 141 -13.30 -13.02 -16.87
C LYS A 141 -12.79 -13.50 -15.52
N LYS A 142 -13.08 -14.75 -15.15
CA LYS A 142 -12.72 -15.31 -13.85
C LYS A 142 -11.84 -16.54 -14.02
N LEU A 143 -11.02 -16.81 -13.00
CA LEU A 143 -10.30 -18.08 -12.88
C LEU A 143 -10.86 -18.84 -11.69
N LYS A 144 -11.27 -20.10 -11.90
CA LYS A 144 -11.72 -21.01 -10.85
C LYS A 144 -10.65 -22.05 -10.58
N VAL A 145 -10.19 -22.11 -9.33
CA VAL A 145 -9.31 -23.17 -8.81
C VAL A 145 -10.17 -24.29 -8.25
N GLU A 146 -9.85 -25.53 -8.62
CA GLU A 146 -10.47 -26.74 -8.07
C GLU A 146 -9.40 -27.72 -7.57
N GLY A 147 -9.57 -28.16 -6.32
CA GLY A 147 -8.79 -29.27 -5.77
C GLY A 147 -7.32 -28.96 -5.50
N SER A 148 -7.02 -27.80 -4.92
CA SER A 148 -5.66 -27.33 -4.62
C SER A 148 -5.30 -27.54 -3.14
N ASP A 149 -4.00 -27.65 -2.84
CA ASP A 149 -3.44 -27.52 -1.48
C ASP A 149 -3.18 -26.04 -1.17
N TRP A 150 -2.68 -25.31 -2.17
CA TRP A 150 -2.35 -23.90 -2.08
C TRP A 150 -2.51 -23.19 -3.42
N ALA A 151 -2.81 -21.90 -3.36
CA ALA A 151 -2.77 -20.99 -4.50
C ALA A 151 -1.99 -19.72 -4.13
N VAL A 152 -1.22 -19.18 -5.07
CA VAL A 152 -0.50 -17.92 -4.96
C VAL A 152 -0.98 -16.99 -6.07
N LEU A 153 -1.51 -15.84 -5.69
CA LEU A 153 -1.93 -14.78 -6.59
C LEU A 153 -0.85 -13.69 -6.54
N ILE A 154 -0.29 -13.36 -7.70
CA ILE A 154 0.71 -12.29 -7.85
C ILE A 154 0.08 -11.20 -8.71
N LEU A 155 -0.09 -10.00 -8.15
CA LEU A 155 -0.71 -8.86 -8.83
C LEU A 155 0.33 -7.76 -9.05
N ALA A 156 0.48 -7.31 -10.30
CA ALA A 156 1.16 -6.07 -10.65
C ALA A 156 0.15 -5.05 -11.20
N ALA A 157 0.37 -3.77 -10.92
CA ALA A 157 -0.46 -2.70 -11.45
C ALA A 157 0.39 -1.51 -11.89
N SER A 158 -0.06 -0.81 -12.92
CA SER A 158 0.63 0.34 -13.51
C SER A 158 -0.37 1.30 -14.14
N SER A 159 0.10 2.51 -14.44
CA SER A 159 -0.71 3.54 -15.09
C SER A 159 0.08 4.24 -16.19
N SER A 160 -0.63 4.86 -17.13
CA SER A 160 -0.01 5.69 -18.16
C SER A 160 0.45 7.06 -17.61
N PHE A 161 0.50 7.28 -16.29
CA PHE A 161 0.99 8.51 -15.73
C PHE A 161 2.50 8.67 -15.97
N ASP A 162 2.84 9.71 -16.74
CA ASP A 162 4.21 10.02 -17.16
C ASP A 162 4.67 11.36 -16.59
N GLY A 163 4.35 11.58 -15.32
CA GLY A 163 4.70 12.79 -14.58
C GLY A 163 3.70 13.94 -14.73
N PRO A 164 3.85 14.98 -13.88
CA PRO A 164 2.89 16.08 -13.76
C PRO A 164 2.85 17.00 -14.99
N PHE A 165 3.83 16.91 -15.89
CA PHE A 165 3.99 17.77 -17.06
C PHE A 165 3.52 17.13 -18.37
N THR A 166 3.13 15.85 -18.34
CA THR A 166 2.68 15.10 -19.52
C THR A 166 1.17 14.96 -19.47
N LYS A 167 0.46 15.44 -20.50
CA LYS A 167 -1.00 15.23 -20.56
C LYS A 167 -1.29 13.73 -20.72
N PRO A 168 -2.40 13.21 -20.15
CA PRO A 168 -2.75 11.80 -20.32
C PRO A 168 -2.79 11.32 -21.77
N SER A 169 -3.25 12.17 -22.70
CA SER A 169 -3.31 11.87 -24.14
C SER A 169 -1.95 11.75 -24.82
N ASP A 170 -0.91 12.33 -24.22
CA ASP A 170 0.42 12.47 -24.81
C ASP A 170 1.38 11.43 -24.23
N SER A 171 0.95 10.72 -23.18
CA SER A 171 1.72 9.65 -22.56
C SER A 171 1.94 8.50 -23.53
N LYS A 172 3.17 8.00 -23.57
CA LYS A 172 3.58 6.83 -24.36
C LYS A 172 3.67 5.57 -23.52
N LYS A 173 3.39 5.65 -22.22
CA LYS A 173 3.41 4.51 -21.32
C LYS A 173 2.22 3.60 -21.59
N ASP A 174 2.52 2.31 -21.73
CA ASP A 174 1.52 1.26 -21.82
C ASP A 174 1.44 0.55 -20.46
N PRO A 175 0.41 0.84 -19.65
CA PRO A 175 0.29 0.26 -18.31
C PRO A 175 0.13 -1.25 -18.33
N THR A 176 -0.41 -1.84 -19.40
CA THR A 176 -0.59 -3.29 -19.46
C THR A 176 0.73 -3.99 -19.72
N SER A 177 1.54 -3.46 -20.63
CA SER A 177 2.90 -3.96 -20.86
C SER A 177 3.78 -3.80 -19.60
N GLU A 178 3.68 -2.67 -18.88
CA GLU A 178 4.41 -2.47 -17.62
C GLU A 178 4.01 -3.48 -16.53
N SER A 179 2.70 -3.67 -16.29
CA SER A 179 2.21 -4.66 -15.32
C SER A 179 2.64 -6.09 -15.68
N LEU A 180 2.54 -6.47 -16.96
CA LEU A 180 2.98 -7.80 -17.41
C LEU A 180 4.50 -7.99 -17.30
N ASN A 181 5.29 -6.93 -17.48
CA ASN A 181 6.74 -7.01 -17.31
C ASN A 181 7.14 -7.19 -15.85
N ALA A 182 6.44 -6.53 -14.91
CA ALA A 182 6.64 -6.76 -13.47
C ALA A 182 6.28 -8.21 -13.07
N LEU A 183 5.22 -8.78 -13.64
CA LEU A 183 4.93 -10.22 -13.44
C LEU A 183 6.00 -11.11 -14.08
N LYS A 184 6.53 -10.76 -15.26
CA LYS A 184 7.61 -11.55 -15.88
C LYS A 184 8.87 -11.60 -15.03
N SER A 185 9.20 -10.55 -14.27
CA SER A 185 10.35 -10.58 -13.36
C SER A 185 10.18 -11.53 -12.17
N THR A 186 8.96 -12.00 -11.88
CA THR A 186 8.72 -13.00 -10.83
C THR A 186 8.75 -14.44 -11.35
N ILE A 187 8.88 -14.66 -12.67
CA ILE A 187 8.95 -16.00 -13.26
C ILE A 187 10.15 -16.76 -12.68
N GLY A 188 9.88 -17.95 -12.14
CA GLY A 188 10.88 -18.81 -11.53
C GLY A 188 11.16 -18.53 -10.05
N LEU A 189 10.59 -17.45 -9.48
CA LEU A 189 10.61 -17.22 -8.05
C LEU A 189 9.49 -17.98 -7.37
N SER A 190 9.81 -18.64 -6.26
CA SER A 190 8.80 -19.24 -5.38
C SER A 190 8.16 -18.17 -4.48
N TYR A 191 7.02 -18.51 -3.87
CA TYR A 191 6.45 -17.69 -2.79
C TYR A 191 7.49 -17.38 -1.70
N SER A 192 8.33 -18.36 -1.35
CA SER A 192 9.35 -18.20 -0.32
C SER A 192 10.42 -17.18 -0.72
N ASP A 193 10.79 -17.13 -2.01
CA ASP A 193 11.78 -16.18 -2.50
C ASP A 193 11.21 -14.75 -2.45
N LEU A 194 9.99 -14.55 -2.96
CA LEU A 194 9.27 -13.26 -2.91
C LEU A 194 9.08 -12.78 -1.47
N TYR A 195 8.71 -13.69 -0.57
CA TYR A 195 8.54 -13.35 0.85
C TYR A 195 9.87 -13.00 1.52
N THR A 196 10.96 -13.69 1.18
CA THR A 196 12.30 -13.38 1.70
C THR A 196 12.77 -12.00 1.23
N HIS A 197 12.64 -11.69 -0.07
CA HIS A 197 12.98 -10.36 -0.60
C HIS A 197 12.19 -9.25 0.11
N HIS A 198 10.88 -9.46 0.29
CA HIS A 198 10.00 -8.54 1.01
C HIS A 198 10.46 -8.32 2.46
N LEU A 199 10.73 -9.39 3.20
CA LEU A 199 11.18 -9.29 4.59
C LEU A 199 12.52 -8.57 4.70
N ASP A 200 13.49 -8.94 3.86
CA ASP A 200 14.82 -8.33 3.86
C ASP A 200 14.72 -6.83 3.62
N ASP A 201 13.92 -6.38 2.65
CA ASP A 201 13.71 -4.95 2.40
C ASP A 201 12.98 -4.24 3.55
N TYR A 202 11.85 -4.78 3.99
CA TYR A 202 11.00 -4.14 4.98
C TYR A 202 11.68 -4.05 6.35
N GLN A 203 12.28 -5.15 6.82
CA GLN A 203 12.90 -5.20 8.16
C GLN A 203 14.14 -4.32 8.25
N ASN A 204 14.88 -4.15 7.14
CA ASN A 204 15.99 -3.19 7.05
C ASN A 204 15.57 -1.73 7.32
N LEU A 205 14.29 -1.38 7.14
CA LEU A 205 13.71 -0.10 7.52
C LEU A 205 13.06 -0.16 8.90
N PHE A 206 12.20 -1.16 9.13
CA PHE A 206 11.35 -1.23 10.31
C PHE A 206 12.16 -1.48 11.59
N HIS A 207 13.17 -2.34 11.60
CA HIS A 207 13.95 -2.67 12.80
C HIS A 207 14.94 -1.59 13.26
N ARG A 208 15.06 -0.48 12.52
CA ARG A 208 15.93 0.64 12.89
C ARG A 208 15.53 1.36 14.18
N VAL A 209 14.27 1.24 14.59
CA VAL A 209 13.74 1.89 15.81
C VAL A 209 12.88 0.90 16.58
N SER A 210 13.17 0.77 17.87
CA SER A 210 12.33 0.07 18.85
C SER A 210 11.90 1.07 19.93
N LEU A 211 10.67 0.95 20.39
CA LEU A 211 10.13 1.71 21.51
C LEU A 211 9.56 0.72 22.52
N GLN A 212 10.00 0.83 23.76
CA GLN A 212 9.49 0.03 24.86
C GLN A 212 9.14 0.95 26.04
N LEU A 213 7.86 0.97 26.39
CA LEU A 213 7.25 1.71 27.49
C LEU A 213 6.68 0.76 28.55
N SER A 214 6.20 -0.40 28.11
CA SER A 214 5.75 -1.50 28.96
C SER A 214 6.94 -2.13 29.70
N LYS A 215 6.78 -2.35 31.00
CA LYS A 215 7.79 -3.06 31.79
C LYS A 215 7.82 -4.52 31.32
N ASN A 216 8.99 -4.98 30.87
CA ASN A 216 9.22 -6.41 30.67
C ASN A 216 8.85 -7.16 31.95
N SER A 217 7.82 -8.00 31.93
CA SER A 217 7.57 -9.01 32.96
C SER A 217 8.63 -10.14 32.95
N LYS A 218 9.74 -9.96 32.24
CA LYS A 218 10.88 -10.90 32.13
C LYS A 218 12.07 -10.50 32.99
N SER A 219 11.88 -10.34 34.30
CA SER A 219 12.97 -10.39 35.29
C SER A 219 12.82 -11.55 36.29
N MET A 220 12.35 -12.71 35.81
CA MET A 220 12.56 -13.99 36.49
C MET A 220 12.67 -15.06 35.43
N PHE A 221 13.87 -15.30 34.89
CA PHE A 221 14.39 -16.61 34.48
C PHE A 221 15.83 -16.41 33.99
N ASN A 222 16.76 -16.56 34.95
CA ASN A 222 18.16 -16.95 34.85
C ASN A 222 19.01 -16.53 33.64
N ASP A 223 19.94 -15.63 33.94
CA ASP A 223 21.36 -15.73 33.63
C ASP A 223 21.83 -17.17 33.30
N ARG A 224 22.22 -17.39 32.04
CA ARG A 224 23.39 -18.20 31.65
C ARG A 224 23.68 -18.12 30.14
N SER A 225 24.88 -17.60 29.86
CA SER A 225 25.80 -17.89 28.73
C SER A 225 25.38 -17.54 27.30
N LEU A 226 26.10 -16.54 26.79
CA LEU A 226 26.45 -16.31 25.39
C LEU A 226 27.14 -17.55 24.77
N GLU A 227 26.57 -18.12 23.71
CA GLU A 227 27.34 -18.79 22.65
C GLU A 227 26.63 -18.60 21.30
N VAL A 228 27.32 -17.92 20.39
CA VAL A 228 26.96 -17.76 18.98
C VAL A 228 27.19 -19.11 18.29
N LYS A 229 26.12 -19.79 17.85
CA LYS A 229 26.20 -20.91 16.90
C LYS A 229 25.39 -20.62 15.66
N LYS A 230 26.10 -20.60 14.52
CA LYS A 230 25.62 -20.43 13.15
C LYS A 230 24.38 -21.28 12.87
N ALA A 231 23.30 -20.62 12.45
CA ALA A 231 22.05 -21.26 12.06
C ALA A 231 22.11 -21.86 10.65
N LYS A 232 21.62 -23.09 10.55
CA LYS A 232 21.20 -23.78 9.33
C LYS A 232 19.78 -23.30 8.96
N SER A 233 19.49 -23.20 7.66
CA SER A 233 18.17 -23.19 6.98
C SER A 233 17.02 -22.34 7.60
N PRO A 234 16.59 -21.22 6.99
CA PRO A 234 15.65 -20.27 7.62
C PRO A 234 14.16 -20.67 7.68
N LEU A 235 13.73 -21.78 7.06
CA LEU A 235 12.31 -21.94 6.68
C LEU A 235 11.41 -22.77 7.60
N THR A 236 11.84 -23.19 8.80
CA THR A 236 11.01 -24.11 9.62
C THR A 236 10.77 -23.75 11.08
N ASP A 237 11.43 -22.74 11.67
CA ASP A 237 11.36 -22.54 13.13
C ASP A 237 11.10 -21.09 13.61
N LEU A 238 10.42 -20.25 12.82
CA LEU A 238 10.03 -18.89 13.24
C LEU A 238 8.68 -18.80 13.97
N TRP A 239 8.01 -19.92 14.22
CA TRP A 239 6.79 -19.96 15.03
C TRP A 239 7.12 -20.05 16.52
N SER A 240 7.47 -18.91 17.13
CA SER A 240 7.50 -18.86 18.59
C SER A 240 6.07 -18.81 19.12
N ASN A 241 5.62 -19.95 19.68
CA ASN A 241 4.48 -20.09 20.57
C ASN A 241 4.47 -19.00 21.66
N LYS A 242 3.83 -17.86 21.39
CA LYS A 242 3.13 -17.13 22.45
C LYS A 242 1.78 -17.83 22.60
N SER A 243 1.46 -18.28 23.81
CA SER A 243 0.20 -18.94 24.16
C SER A 243 -0.97 -18.27 23.45
N GLU A 244 -1.63 -19.02 22.56
CA GLU A 244 -2.65 -18.56 21.62
C GLU A 244 -4.04 -18.36 22.25
N ASP A 245 -4.16 -18.50 23.57
CA ASP A 245 -5.37 -18.28 24.35
C ASP A 245 -5.23 -16.95 25.13
N ASP A 246 -6.20 -16.03 24.97
CA ASP A 246 -6.35 -14.72 25.64
C ASP A 246 -5.51 -13.51 25.16
N THR A 247 -5.44 -13.23 23.85
CA THR A 247 -5.08 -11.88 23.38
C THR A 247 -6.33 -11.04 23.08
N VAL A 248 -6.58 -10.00 23.89
CA VAL A 248 -7.62 -8.98 23.63
C VAL A 248 -7.40 -8.35 22.25
N SER A 249 -8.47 -8.22 21.46
CA SER A 249 -8.36 -7.70 20.09
C SER A 249 -7.91 -6.24 20.08
N THR A 250 -7.23 -5.80 19.01
CA THR A 250 -6.85 -4.38 18.83
C THR A 250 -8.07 -3.45 18.93
N ALA A 251 -9.24 -3.88 18.48
CA ALA A 251 -10.48 -3.11 18.56
C ALA A 251 -10.99 -2.94 20.01
N GLU A 252 -10.84 -3.97 20.84
CA GLU A 252 -11.17 -3.88 22.26
C GLU A 252 -10.14 -3.04 23.02
N ARG A 253 -8.85 -3.15 22.70
CA ARG A 253 -7.80 -2.30 23.26
C ARG A 253 -8.06 -0.81 23.01
N VAL A 254 -8.53 -0.44 21.81
CA VAL A 254 -8.96 0.94 21.52
C VAL A 254 -10.08 1.40 22.45
N LYS A 255 -11.07 0.53 22.72
CA LYS A 255 -12.21 0.86 23.59
C LYS A 255 -11.78 0.99 25.05
N SER A 256 -10.87 0.13 25.53
CA SER A 256 -10.41 0.12 26.92
C SER A 256 -9.33 1.16 27.21
N PHE A 257 -8.66 1.71 26.18
CA PHE A 257 -7.51 2.62 26.36
C PHE A 257 -7.78 3.84 27.26
N GLN A 258 -9.00 4.39 27.24
CA GLN A 258 -9.38 5.51 28.13
C GLN A 258 -9.35 5.15 29.62
N THR A 259 -9.27 3.86 29.95
CA THR A 259 -9.30 3.33 31.32
C THR A 259 -8.01 2.63 31.71
N ASP A 260 -7.40 1.85 30.82
CA ASP A 260 -6.19 1.08 31.13
C ASP A 260 -4.88 1.79 30.76
N GLU A 261 -4.94 2.79 29.87
CA GLU A 261 -3.79 3.50 29.29
C GLU A 261 -2.63 2.57 28.90
N ASP A 262 -2.95 1.39 28.33
CA ASP A 262 -1.98 0.32 28.05
C ASP A 262 -0.73 0.83 27.31
N PRO A 263 0.45 0.85 27.97
CA PRO A 263 1.68 1.37 27.36
C PRO A 263 2.11 0.60 26.10
N SER A 264 1.79 -0.70 26.03
CA SER A 264 2.10 -1.51 24.86
C SER A 264 1.20 -1.17 23.66
N PHE A 265 0.05 -0.53 23.90
CA PHE A 265 -0.81 -0.02 22.83
C PHE A 265 -0.25 1.28 22.24
N VAL A 266 0.38 2.11 23.07
CA VAL A 266 1.12 3.30 22.62
C VAL A 266 2.33 2.90 21.78
N GLU A 267 3.08 1.88 22.21
CA GLU A 267 4.17 1.29 21.41
C GLU A 267 3.67 0.82 20.03
N LEU A 268 2.54 0.11 20.00
CA LEU A 268 1.93 -0.37 18.76
C LEU A 268 1.54 0.80 17.84
N LEU A 269 0.89 1.84 18.37
CA LEU A 269 0.49 3.01 17.57
C LEU A 269 1.71 3.76 17.02
N PHE A 270 2.77 3.91 17.82
CA PHE A 270 4.04 4.50 17.36
C PHE A 270 4.64 3.71 16.19
N GLN A 271 4.74 2.38 16.33
CA GLN A 271 5.26 1.53 15.26
C GLN A 271 4.33 1.49 14.04
N TYR A 272 3.02 1.61 14.25
CA TYR A 272 2.06 1.67 13.15
C TYR A 272 2.28 2.92 12.27
N GLY A 273 2.62 4.07 12.86
CA GLY A 273 2.99 5.26 12.09
C GLY A 273 4.22 5.04 11.19
N ARG A 274 5.25 4.34 11.71
CA ARG A 274 6.43 3.97 10.92
C ARG A 274 6.11 2.98 9.80
N TYR A 275 5.34 1.94 10.12
CA TYR A 275 4.84 0.97 9.14
C TYR A 275 4.07 1.67 7.99
N LEU A 276 3.17 2.58 8.33
CA LEU A 276 2.37 3.30 7.33
C LEU A 276 3.26 4.12 6.40
N LEU A 277 4.23 4.86 6.93
CA LEU A 277 5.14 5.66 6.10
C LEU A 277 6.01 4.79 5.18
N ILE A 278 6.57 3.68 5.69
CA ILE A 278 7.28 2.68 4.87
C ILE A 278 6.38 2.16 3.75
N SER A 279 5.11 1.90 4.05
CA SER A 279 4.16 1.28 3.10
C SER A 279 3.59 2.25 2.07
N CYS A 280 3.65 3.57 2.29
CA CYS A 280 3.04 4.56 1.40
C CYS A 280 3.99 5.65 0.86
N SER A 281 5.27 5.65 1.22
CA SER A 281 6.25 6.62 0.71
C SER A 281 7.63 5.99 0.57
N ARG A 282 7.89 5.35 -0.58
CA ARG A 282 9.19 4.74 -0.90
C ARG A 282 9.86 5.47 -2.05
N PRO A 283 11.20 5.45 -2.18
CA PRO A 283 11.86 6.05 -3.34
C PRO A 283 11.24 5.58 -4.66
N GLY A 284 10.93 6.54 -5.54
CA GLY A 284 10.27 6.29 -6.83
C GLY A 284 8.72 6.31 -6.79
N THR A 285 8.10 6.41 -5.61
CA THR A 285 6.63 6.53 -5.50
C THR A 285 6.17 7.99 -5.49
N GLN A 286 4.86 8.20 -5.47
CA GLN A 286 4.27 9.52 -5.18
C GLN A 286 4.25 9.78 -3.67
N VAL A 287 3.95 11.03 -3.30
CA VAL A 287 3.80 11.41 -1.89
C VAL A 287 2.64 10.68 -1.22
N ALA A 288 2.81 10.33 0.06
CA ALA A 288 1.71 9.92 0.93
C ALA A 288 0.65 11.03 1.01
N ASN A 289 -0.53 10.80 0.43
CA ASN A 289 -1.61 11.79 0.39
C ASN A 289 -2.43 11.77 1.70
N LEU A 290 -3.61 12.41 1.75
CA LEU A 290 -4.48 12.41 2.94
C LEU A 290 -4.85 11.02 3.48
N GLN A 291 -4.76 9.99 2.64
CA GLN A 291 -5.07 8.60 2.96
C GLN A 291 -3.85 7.68 2.74
N GLY A 292 -2.64 8.24 2.67
CA GLY A 292 -1.42 7.52 2.26
C GLY A 292 -1.52 7.09 0.80
N ILE A 293 -1.94 5.85 0.57
CA ILE A 293 -2.28 5.27 -0.73
C ILE A 293 -3.61 4.48 -0.72
N TRP A 294 -4.31 4.41 0.42
CA TRP A 294 -5.44 3.50 0.61
C TRP A 294 -6.78 4.23 0.46
N ASN A 295 -7.43 4.08 -0.70
CA ASN A 295 -8.73 4.67 -1.00
C ASN A 295 -9.65 3.64 -1.68
N LYS A 296 -10.91 3.58 -1.26
CA LYS A 296 -11.97 2.72 -1.84
C LYS A 296 -13.10 3.49 -2.50
N ASP A 297 -13.08 4.82 -2.42
CA ASP A 297 -14.16 5.69 -2.85
C ASP A 297 -13.79 6.41 -4.15
N ILE A 298 -14.74 6.59 -5.07
CA ILE A 298 -14.54 7.39 -6.29
C ILE A 298 -14.38 8.88 -5.94
N GLU A 299 -15.06 9.29 -4.86
CA GLU A 299 -15.10 10.63 -4.31
C GLU A 299 -14.62 10.61 -2.84
N PRO A 300 -13.32 10.38 -2.59
CA PRO A 300 -12.76 10.42 -1.25
C PRO A 300 -12.91 11.82 -0.63
N ALA A 301 -13.02 11.86 0.70
CA ALA A 301 -13.04 13.11 1.45
C ALA A 301 -11.82 13.99 1.09
N TRP A 302 -12.09 15.26 0.79
CA TRP A 302 -11.09 16.24 0.32
C TRP A 302 -10.24 15.72 -0.85
N ASP A 303 -10.89 15.00 -1.76
CA ASP A 303 -10.30 14.49 -3.00
C ASP A 303 -9.11 13.52 -2.82
N GLY A 304 -8.84 13.08 -1.57
CA GLY A 304 -7.64 12.30 -1.24
C GLY A 304 -6.34 13.04 -1.63
N ALA A 305 -6.37 14.36 -1.70
CA ALA A 305 -5.31 15.17 -2.28
C ALA A 305 -4.20 15.53 -1.27
N PRO A 306 -2.98 15.90 -1.72
CA PRO A 306 -1.97 16.47 -0.83
C PRO A 306 -2.37 17.88 -0.36
N HIS A 307 -2.69 18.01 0.92
CA HIS A 307 -3.01 19.29 1.58
C HIS A 307 -1.76 19.89 2.22
N LEU A 308 -1.38 21.09 1.79
CA LEU A 308 -0.07 21.70 2.04
C LEU A 308 -0.09 22.75 3.17
N ASN A 309 -1.19 22.86 3.90
CA ASN A 309 -1.33 23.81 5.01
C ASN A 309 -1.27 23.14 6.39
N ILE A 310 -0.97 21.84 6.46
CA ILE A 310 -0.60 21.07 7.67
C ILE A 310 -0.44 19.58 7.34
N ASN A 311 -1.35 19.01 6.55
CA ASN A 311 -1.51 17.54 6.44
C ASN A 311 -0.32 16.86 5.78
N LEU A 312 0.12 17.36 4.62
CA LEU A 312 1.26 16.77 3.91
C LEU A 312 2.52 16.93 4.75
N GLN A 313 2.74 18.08 5.40
CA GLN A 313 3.88 18.25 6.31
C GLN A 313 3.84 17.21 7.44
N MET A 314 2.67 17.05 8.06
CA MET A 314 2.45 16.10 9.15
C MET A 314 2.75 14.65 8.75
N ASN A 315 2.39 14.25 7.53
CA ASN A 315 2.70 12.91 7.00
C ASN A 315 4.21 12.60 7.04
N TYR A 316 5.08 13.62 6.90
CA TYR A 316 6.53 13.45 6.84
C TYR A 316 7.27 13.85 8.11
N TRP A 317 6.61 14.40 9.13
CA TRP A 317 7.24 14.66 10.44
C TRP A 317 7.95 13.45 11.05
N PRO A 318 7.43 12.21 10.99
CA PRO A 318 8.14 11.06 11.56
C PRO A 318 9.35 10.61 10.71
N SER A 319 9.48 11.04 9.45
CA SER A 319 10.47 10.46 8.52
C SER A 319 11.91 10.54 9.02
N LEU A 320 12.34 11.69 9.53
CA LEU A 320 13.69 11.90 10.07
C LEU A 320 13.84 11.35 11.51
N PRO A 321 13.07 11.81 12.51
CA PRO A 321 13.24 11.36 13.89
C PRO A 321 12.97 9.86 14.09
N CYS A 322 12.19 9.22 13.23
CA CYS A 322 11.92 7.77 13.29
C CYS A 322 12.78 6.93 12.31
N ASN A 323 13.90 7.50 11.84
CA ASN A 323 14.95 6.82 11.06
C ASN A 323 14.50 6.22 9.72
N LEU A 324 13.70 6.99 8.97
CA LEU A 324 13.11 6.65 7.67
C LEU A 324 13.39 7.75 6.63
N LYS A 325 14.58 8.34 6.63
CA LYS A 325 14.95 9.48 5.76
C LYS A 325 14.71 9.20 4.27
N GLU A 326 14.88 7.96 3.83
CA GLU A 326 14.67 7.52 2.45
C GLU A 326 13.21 7.67 2.02
N CYS A 327 12.27 7.62 2.96
CA CYS A 327 10.85 7.82 2.71
C CYS A 327 10.52 9.28 2.36
N GLN A 328 11.45 10.24 2.51
CA GLN A 328 11.25 11.63 2.05
C GLN A 328 11.49 11.83 0.55
N GLY A 329 12.07 10.85 -0.15
CA GLY A 329 12.35 10.95 -1.59
C GLY A 329 11.15 11.45 -2.42
N PRO A 330 9.96 10.82 -2.29
CA PRO A 330 8.75 11.27 -2.96
C PRO A 330 8.36 12.73 -2.68
N LEU A 331 8.58 13.22 -1.45
CA LEU A 331 8.30 14.61 -1.09
C LEU A 331 9.20 15.58 -1.85
N PHE A 332 10.49 15.26 -1.99
CA PHE A 332 11.44 16.11 -2.70
C PHE A 332 11.17 16.14 -4.21
N ASP A 333 10.84 15.00 -4.81
CA ASP A 333 10.41 14.92 -6.21
C ASP A 333 9.15 15.77 -6.46
N PHE A 334 8.22 15.75 -5.49
CA PHE A 334 7.02 16.57 -5.53
C PHE A 334 7.30 18.06 -5.37
N ILE A 335 8.15 18.46 -4.42
CA ILE A 335 8.58 19.87 -4.25
C ILE A 335 9.28 20.39 -5.51
N SER A 336 10.15 19.58 -6.11
CA SER A 336 10.80 19.91 -7.38
C SER A 336 9.76 20.19 -8.48
N SER A 337 8.75 19.32 -8.60
CA SER A 337 7.65 19.50 -9.56
C SER A 337 6.81 20.75 -9.27
N LEU A 338 6.50 21.02 -8.00
CA LEU A 338 5.79 22.21 -7.57
C LEU A 338 6.59 23.49 -7.87
N SER A 339 7.92 23.47 -7.76
CA SER A 339 8.74 24.65 -8.04
C SER A 339 8.65 25.11 -9.51
N ILE A 340 8.55 24.15 -10.44
CA ILE A 340 8.40 24.40 -11.87
C ILE A 340 7.03 25.05 -12.14
N ASN A 341 5.94 24.40 -11.71
CA ASN A 341 4.58 24.93 -11.91
C ASN A 341 4.34 26.22 -11.13
N GLY A 342 4.86 26.30 -9.91
CA GLY A 342 4.71 27.41 -8.99
C GLY A 342 5.39 28.68 -9.47
N SER A 343 6.43 28.57 -10.31
CA SER A 343 7.05 29.74 -10.96
C SER A 343 6.07 30.47 -11.86
N LYS A 344 5.22 29.72 -12.58
CA LYS A 344 4.12 30.31 -13.38
C LYS A 344 3.07 30.95 -12.49
N THR A 345 2.69 30.31 -11.37
CA THR A 345 1.72 30.89 -10.43
C THR A 345 2.25 32.18 -9.81
N ALA A 346 3.52 32.23 -9.38
CA ALA A 346 4.12 33.42 -8.79
C ALA A 346 4.08 34.61 -9.76
N LYS A 347 4.47 34.38 -11.02
CA LYS A 347 4.46 35.39 -12.06
C LYS A 347 3.05 35.88 -12.40
N VAL A 348 2.12 34.96 -12.62
CA VAL A 348 0.76 35.29 -13.11
C VAL A 348 -0.13 35.88 -12.02
N ASN A 349 -0.06 35.36 -10.79
CA ASN A 349 -0.96 35.76 -9.71
C ASN A 349 -0.41 36.93 -8.89
N TYR A 350 0.91 37.09 -8.82
CA TYR A 350 1.56 38.02 -7.89
C TYR A 350 2.62 38.91 -8.52
N GLU A 351 2.88 38.79 -9.83
CA GLU A 351 3.97 39.52 -10.52
C GLU A 351 5.34 39.35 -9.84
N ALA A 352 5.53 38.20 -9.19
CA ALA A 352 6.71 37.91 -8.38
C ALA A 352 7.66 36.92 -9.08
N GLY A 353 8.95 37.01 -8.74
CA GLY A 353 9.92 35.96 -9.02
C GLY A 353 9.80 34.78 -8.05
N GLY A 354 10.64 33.76 -8.23
CA GLY A 354 10.58 32.53 -7.42
C GLY A 354 9.37 31.67 -7.79
N TRP A 355 8.86 30.88 -6.83
CA TRP A 355 7.71 30.00 -7.01
C TRP A 355 6.80 30.02 -5.77
N VAL A 356 5.53 29.69 -5.96
CA VAL A 356 4.53 29.65 -4.89
C VAL A 356 3.62 28.43 -5.07
N ALA A 357 3.21 27.81 -3.97
CA ALA A 357 2.14 26.82 -3.92
C ALA A 357 1.21 27.14 -2.74
N HIS A 358 -0.09 26.92 -2.94
CA HIS A 358 -1.12 27.26 -1.98
C HIS A 358 -1.45 26.09 -1.04
N GLN A 359 -2.63 26.07 -0.42
CA GLN A 359 -3.03 25.11 0.61
C GLN A 359 -3.21 23.66 0.13
N VAL A 360 -3.25 23.40 -1.17
CA VAL A 360 -3.59 22.07 -1.70
C VAL A 360 -3.08 21.89 -3.13
N SER A 361 -2.66 20.67 -3.44
CA SER A 361 -2.15 20.28 -4.75
C SER A 361 -2.78 18.96 -5.21
N ASP A 362 -2.26 18.36 -6.28
CA ASP A 362 -2.67 17.06 -6.81
C ASP A 362 -1.50 16.40 -7.54
N ILE A 363 -1.73 15.22 -8.14
CA ILE A 363 -0.71 14.48 -8.89
C ILE A 363 -0.10 15.28 -10.07
N TRP A 364 -0.75 16.37 -10.51
CA TRP A 364 -0.26 17.25 -11.57
C TRP A 364 0.58 18.42 -11.02
N ALA A 365 0.93 18.39 -9.74
CA ALA A 365 1.67 19.45 -9.05
C ALA A 365 0.98 20.83 -9.21
N LYS A 366 -0.35 20.89 -9.04
CA LYS A 366 -1.10 22.15 -9.03
C LYS A 366 -0.57 23.09 -7.94
N THR A 367 -0.35 24.36 -8.29
CA THR A 367 0.20 25.38 -7.37
C THR A 367 -0.70 26.59 -7.16
N SER A 368 -1.69 26.81 -8.03
CA SER A 368 -2.66 27.91 -7.89
C SER A 368 -3.56 27.71 -6.67
N PRO A 369 -4.21 28.77 -6.13
CA PRO A 369 -5.24 28.60 -5.11
C PRO A 369 -6.34 27.67 -5.63
N ASP A 370 -7.01 26.97 -4.73
CA ASP A 370 -8.20 26.20 -5.09
C ASP A 370 -9.47 27.04 -5.07
N ARG A 371 -10.57 26.50 -5.60
CA ARG A 371 -11.88 27.17 -5.58
C ARG A 371 -12.46 27.17 -4.18
N GLY A 372 -13.34 28.13 -3.87
CA GLY A 372 -14.13 28.20 -2.63
C GLY A 372 -13.82 29.44 -1.79
N GLU A 373 -13.94 29.36 -0.46
CA GLU A 373 -13.82 30.54 0.40
C GLU A 373 -12.36 30.95 0.62
N ALA A 374 -12.10 32.26 0.53
CA ALA A 374 -10.75 32.82 0.64
C ALA A 374 -10.05 32.46 1.96
N VAL A 375 -10.79 32.27 3.05
CA VAL A 375 -10.25 31.96 4.39
C VAL A 375 -9.38 30.70 4.41
N TRP A 376 -9.63 29.75 3.51
CA TRP A 376 -8.81 28.56 3.33
C TRP A 376 -8.18 28.48 1.93
N ALA A 377 -8.83 29.06 0.91
CA ALA A 377 -8.38 28.96 -0.48
C ALA A 377 -7.18 29.85 -0.82
N LEU A 378 -7.05 31.00 -0.17
CA LEU A 378 -6.01 32.00 -0.47
C LEU A 378 -4.93 31.97 0.60
N TRP A 379 -4.16 30.88 0.63
CA TRP A 379 -3.06 30.71 1.56
C TRP A 379 -1.77 30.36 0.81
N PRO A 380 -0.95 31.35 0.38
CA PRO A 380 0.19 31.16 -0.52
C PRO A 380 1.48 30.72 0.20
N MET A 381 1.37 29.97 1.30
CA MET A 381 2.52 29.60 2.14
C MET A 381 2.85 28.10 2.08
N GLY A 382 2.13 27.31 1.28
CA GLY A 382 2.31 25.87 1.20
C GLY A 382 3.68 25.48 0.67
N GLY A 383 4.11 26.12 -0.42
CA GLY A 383 5.46 25.90 -0.96
C GLY A 383 6.56 26.26 0.04
N ALA A 384 6.43 27.40 0.73
CA ALA A 384 7.41 27.85 1.71
C ALA A 384 7.51 26.91 2.92
N TRP A 385 6.38 26.41 3.45
CA TRP A 385 6.42 25.44 4.55
C TRP A 385 6.99 24.09 4.08
N LEU A 386 6.66 23.62 2.88
CA LEU A 386 7.28 22.38 2.36
C LEU A 386 8.81 22.47 2.27
N CYS A 387 9.36 23.64 1.93
CA CYS A 387 10.80 23.85 1.92
C CYS A 387 11.49 23.65 3.28
N THR A 388 10.77 23.71 4.41
CA THR A 388 11.38 23.41 5.71
C THR A 388 11.83 21.95 5.78
N HIS A 389 11.16 21.03 5.08
CA HIS A 389 11.59 19.63 5.01
C HIS A 389 12.90 19.43 4.25
N LEU A 390 13.21 20.26 3.25
CA LEU A 390 14.51 20.25 2.56
C LEU A 390 15.63 20.64 3.54
N TRP A 391 15.39 21.72 4.30
CA TRP A 391 16.34 22.17 5.32
C TRP A 391 16.51 21.15 6.45
N GLU A 392 15.41 20.60 6.97
CA GLU A 392 15.43 19.56 7.99
C GLU A 392 16.24 18.35 7.51
N HIS A 393 16.02 17.89 6.28
CA HIS A 393 16.80 16.78 5.72
C HIS A 393 18.30 17.04 5.75
N TYR A 394 18.73 18.23 5.30
CA TYR A 394 20.13 18.62 5.38
C TYR A 394 20.63 18.65 6.84
N THR A 395 19.88 19.24 7.78
CA THR A 395 20.32 19.32 9.18
C THR A 395 20.43 17.96 9.87
N TYR A 396 19.59 16.99 9.51
CA TYR A 396 19.63 15.63 10.06
C TYR A 396 20.73 14.75 9.43
N THR A 397 21.04 14.96 8.15
CA THR A 397 21.91 14.05 7.38
C THR A 397 23.29 14.62 7.08
N LEU A 398 23.41 15.95 7.05
CA LEU A 398 24.56 16.69 6.54
C LEU A 398 24.94 16.32 5.09
N ASP A 399 24.01 15.74 4.33
CA ASP A 399 24.21 15.37 2.93
C ASP A 399 24.22 16.63 2.06
N LYS A 400 25.33 16.86 1.37
CA LYS A 400 25.56 18.03 0.50
C LYS A 400 25.18 17.81 -0.95
N VAL A 401 24.82 16.57 -1.33
CA VAL A 401 24.61 16.18 -2.73
C VAL A 401 23.12 16.18 -3.09
N ARG A 402 22.23 16.06 -2.09
CA ARG A 402 20.79 15.83 -2.28
C ARG A 402 19.88 16.90 -1.66
N SER A 403 20.39 18.12 -1.48
CA SER A 403 19.66 19.29 -0.95
C SER A 403 18.89 20.06 -2.01
#